data_AF-A0A7H0GJ98-F1
#
_entry.id   AF-A0A7H0GJ98-F1
#
_cell.length_a   1.000
_cell.length_b   1.000
_cell.length_c   1.000
_cell.angle_alpha   90.00
_cell.angle_beta   90.00
_cell.angle_gamma   90.00
#
_symmetry.space_group_name_H-M   'P 1'
#
loop_
_entity.id
_entity.type
_entity.pdbx_description
1 polymer ?
#
loop_
_entity_poly.entity_id
_entity_poly.type
_entity_poly.pdbx_seq_one_letter_code
_entity_poly.pdbx_strand_id
1 'polypeptide(L)'
;MKLDNVVEDHKDIELFAQALEVRTGLTIEHSGQGRAYYQIGAHKIHMPNKELFNSTDAYYSTFLHEATHASGKELGRDMGGMFGSKSYAFEELVAEMGSYFIGAELGLPYDPSGHENHAAYMESWLGLLKSDKNAIFRAASGASKATDFNMGHFNEHKLELEKSLQNDIVIAQKIEPQQVRTQKVVMSM
;
A
#
# COMPACT_ATOMS: atom_id res chain seq x y z
N MET A 1 -35.38 3.46 -2.21
CA MET A 1 -34.19 4.21 -2.63
C MET A 1 -33.03 3.24 -2.48
N LYS A 2 -32.58 2.62 -3.58
CA LYS A 2 -31.38 1.79 -3.56
C LYS A 2 -30.21 2.77 -3.54
N LEU A 3 -29.36 2.67 -2.52
CA LEU A 3 -28.07 3.34 -2.55
C LEU A 3 -27.27 2.58 -3.60
N ASP A 4 -27.12 3.18 -4.76
CA ASP A 4 -26.22 2.69 -5.79
C ASP A 4 -24.81 2.77 -5.18
N ASN A 5 -24.22 1.61 -4.88
CA ASN A 5 -22.83 1.46 -4.50
C ASN A 5 -21.98 2.10 -5.60
N VAL A 6 -21.52 3.32 -5.34
CA VAL A 6 -20.50 3.98 -6.14
C VAL A 6 -19.27 3.08 -6.08
N VAL A 7 -18.84 2.60 -7.24
CA VAL A 7 -17.61 1.86 -7.46
C VAL A 7 -16.48 2.58 -6.70
N GLU A 8 -15.93 1.94 -5.66
CA GLU A 8 -14.80 2.48 -4.91
C GLU A 8 -13.56 2.45 -5.81
N ASP A 9 -13.24 3.63 -6.33
CA ASP A 9 -12.06 3.83 -7.15
C ASP A 9 -10.86 3.87 -6.19
N HIS A 10 -10.19 2.73 -6.00
CA HIS A 10 -9.02 2.52 -5.11
C HIS A 10 -7.77 3.34 -5.50
N LYS A 11 -7.97 4.55 -6.01
CA LYS A 11 -6.96 5.53 -6.43
C LYS A 11 -5.93 5.81 -5.35
N ASP A 12 -6.35 5.92 -4.10
CA ASP A 12 -5.42 6.17 -3.00
C ASP A 12 -4.49 4.96 -2.77
N ILE A 13 -4.94 3.73 -3.02
CA ILE A 13 -4.09 2.53 -2.95
C ILE A 13 -3.14 2.45 -4.14
N GLU A 14 -3.59 2.80 -5.35
CA GLU A 14 -2.73 2.87 -6.53
C GLU A 14 -1.67 3.99 -6.38
N LEU A 15 -2.05 5.13 -5.80
CA LEU A 15 -1.11 6.21 -5.47
C LEU A 15 -0.16 5.82 -4.33
N PHE A 16 -0.63 5.06 -3.34
CA PHE A 16 0.20 4.46 -2.30
C PHE A 16 1.26 3.55 -2.90
N ALA A 17 0.90 2.68 -3.85
CA ALA A 17 1.86 1.83 -4.55
C ALA A 17 2.94 2.67 -5.25
N GLN A 18 2.54 3.68 -6.03
CA GLN A 18 3.46 4.61 -6.70
C GLN A 18 4.38 5.34 -5.71
N ALA A 19 3.84 5.77 -4.57
CA ALA A 19 4.62 6.44 -3.54
C ALA A 19 5.72 5.53 -2.98
N LEU A 20 5.44 4.24 -2.75
CA LEU A 20 6.46 3.28 -2.32
C LEU A 20 7.52 3.08 -3.40
N GLU A 21 7.12 2.91 -4.67
CA GLU A 21 8.09 2.76 -5.76
C GLU A 21 9.03 3.97 -5.88
N VAL A 22 8.47 5.18 -5.84
CA VAL A 22 9.23 6.44 -6.00
C VAL A 22 10.10 6.73 -4.78
N ARG A 23 9.59 6.53 -3.56
CA ARG A 23 10.26 7.00 -2.33
C ARG A 23 11.14 5.95 -1.67
N THR A 24 10.86 4.66 -1.83
CA THR A 24 11.65 3.57 -1.23
C THR A 24 12.45 2.78 -2.24
N GLY A 25 12.17 2.94 -3.55
CA GLY A 25 12.76 2.12 -4.60
C GLY A 25 12.19 0.69 -4.63
N LEU A 26 11.05 0.46 -3.99
CA LEU A 26 10.32 -0.80 -4.09
C LEU A 26 9.95 -1.05 -5.55
N THR A 27 10.11 -2.27 -6.05
CA THR A 27 9.60 -2.64 -7.38
C THR A 27 8.33 -3.47 -7.21
N ILE A 28 7.30 -3.19 -8.01
CA ILE A 28 6.07 -4.00 -8.03
C ILE A 28 5.93 -4.61 -9.42
N GLU A 29 5.91 -5.95 -9.48
CA GLU A 29 5.77 -6.70 -10.73
C GLU A 29 4.54 -7.60 -10.71
N HIS A 30 3.97 -7.81 -11.89
CA HIS A 30 2.84 -8.70 -12.10
C HIS A 30 3.15 -9.83 -13.06
N SER A 31 2.54 -11.00 -12.84
CA SER A 31 2.53 -12.05 -13.86
C SER A 31 1.23 -12.87 -13.85
N GLY A 32 0.96 -13.54 -14.97
CA GLY A 32 -0.26 -14.36 -15.15
C GLY A 32 -0.27 -15.68 -14.37
N GLN A 33 0.72 -15.95 -13.52
CA GLN A 33 0.83 -17.17 -12.71
C GLN A 33 1.64 -16.91 -11.44
N GLY A 34 1.54 -17.83 -10.47
CA GLY A 34 2.31 -17.75 -9.23
C GLY A 34 1.55 -17.14 -8.06
N ARG A 35 2.27 -16.83 -6.99
CA ARG A 35 1.72 -16.31 -5.72
C ARG A 35 2.20 -14.88 -5.47
N ALA A 36 1.50 -14.17 -4.59
CA ALA A 36 2.02 -12.94 -4.02
C ALA A 36 3.20 -13.22 -3.07
N TYR A 37 4.21 -12.37 -3.09
CA TYR A 37 5.31 -12.38 -2.13
C TYR A 37 6.18 -11.12 -2.22
N TYR A 38 6.72 -10.72 -1.08
CA TYR A 38 7.85 -9.80 -0.98
C TYR A 38 9.20 -10.55 -1.04
N GLN A 39 10.06 -10.15 -1.98
CA GLN A 39 11.42 -10.64 -2.13
C GLN A 39 12.42 -9.65 -1.54
N ILE A 40 12.86 -9.94 -0.31
CA ILE A 40 13.76 -9.08 0.49
C ILE A 40 15.03 -8.68 -0.28
N GLY A 41 15.73 -9.64 -0.90
CA GLY A 41 17.01 -9.40 -1.55
C GLY A 41 16.94 -8.47 -2.77
N ALA A 42 15.79 -8.43 -3.45
CA ALA A 42 15.55 -7.56 -4.60
C ALA A 42 14.76 -6.30 -4.26
N HIS A 43 14.31 -6.15 -3.00
CA HIS A 43 13.33 -5.14 -2.58
C HIS A 43 12.16 -5.04 -3.58
N LYS A 44 11.50 -6.17 -3.79
CA LYS A 44 10.48 -6.33 -4.83
C LYS A 44 9.25 -7.05 -4.31
N ILE A 45 8.07 -6.60 -4.68
CA ILE A 45 6.81 -7.33 -4.55
C ILE A 45 6.47 -7.96 -5.91
N HIS A 46 6.17 -9.25 -5.90
CA HIS A 46 5.51 -9.90 -7.02
C HIS A 46 4.04 -10.11 -6.67
N MET A 47 3.15 -9.77 -7.59
CA MET A 47 1.71 -10.02 -7.50
C MET A 47 1.25 -10.87 -8.70
N PRO A 48 0.32 -11.81 -8.53
CA PRO A 48 -0.46 -12.31 -9.66
C PRO A 48 -1.22 -11.15 -10.31
N ASN A 49 -1.53 -11.25 -11.60
CA ASN A 49 -2.36 -10.26 -12.25
C ASN A 49 -3.72 -10.11 -11.53
N LYS A 50 -4.27 -8.88 -11.50
CA LYS A 50 -5.47 -8.52 -10.72
C LYS A 50 -6.69 -9.39 -11.07
N GLU A 51 -6.83 -9.81 -12.33
CA GLU A 51 -7.91 -10.69 -12.80
C GLU A 51 -7.88 -12.13 -12.25
N LEU A 52 -6.79 -12.53 -11.60
CA LEU A 52 -6.65 -13.84 -10.96
C LEU A 52 -7.16 -13.87 -9.51
N PHE A 53 -7.54 -12.72 -8.96
CA PHE A 53 -8.11 -12.61 -7.62
C PHE A 53 -9.64 -12.65 -7.66
N ASN A 54 -10.25 -13.16 -6.59
CA ASN A 54 -11.71 -13.26 -6.45
C ASN A 54 -12.41 -11.89 -6.44
N SER A 55 -11.68 -10.83 -6.04
CA SER A 55 -12.15 -9.46 -6.02
C SER A 55 -10.97 -8.48 -6.11
N THR A 56 -11.26 -7.23 -6.48
CA THR A 56 -10.28 -6.14 -6.41
C THR A 56 -9.81 -5.91 -4.97
N ASP A 57 -10.71 -6.05 -3.99
CA ASP A 57 -10.40 -5.88 -2.57
C ASP A 57 -9.42 -6.95 -2.08
N ALA A 58 -9.60 -8.20 -2.50
CA ALA A 58 -8.69 -9.31 -2.21
C ALA A 58 -7.29 -9.05 -2.79
N TYR A 59 -7.22 -8.53 -4.01
CA TYR A 59 -5.96 -8.13 -4.63
C TYR A 59 -5.24 -7.07 -3.80
N TYR A 60 -5.92 -5.99 -3.40
CA TYR A 60 -5.27 -4.92 -2.65
C TYR A 60 -4.94 -5.31 -1.22
N SER A 61 -5.79 -6.10 -0.55
CA SER A 61 -5.50 -6.65 0.77
C SER A 61 -4.20 -7.45 0.74
N THR A 62 -4.04 -8.30 -0.28
CA THR A 62 -2.81 -9.08 -0.50
C THR A 62 -1.61 -8.17 -0.79
N PHE A 63 -1.78 -7.16 -1.64
CA PHE A 63 -0.70 -6.19 -1.91
C PHE A 63 -0.26 -5.45 -0.64
N LEU A 64 -1.19 -4.99 0.20
CA LEU A 64 -0.89 -4.27 1.43
C LEU A 64 -0.19 -5.16 2.47
N HIS A 65 -0.46 -6.47 2.47
CA HIS A 65 0.29 -7.45 3.24
C HIS A 65 1.76 -7.48 2.81
N GLU A 66 2.02 -7.63 1.51
CA GLU A 66 3.40 -7.63 0.98
C GLU A 66 4.11 -6.28 1.16
N ALA A 67 3.38 -5.17 1.04
CA ALA A 67 3.90 -3.83 1.33
C ALA A 67 4.27 -3.64 2.81
N THR A 68 3.56 -4.32 3.71
CA THR A 68 3.92 -4.33 5.13
C THR A 68 5.24 -5.07 5.34
N HIS A 69 5.44 -6.23 4.71
CA HIS A 69 6.73 -6.92 4.71
C HIS A 69 7.87 -6.06 4.14
N ALA A 70 7.60 -5.29 3.08
CA ALA A 70 8.61 -4.45 2.43
C ALA A 70 9.26 -3.43 3.39
N SER A 71 8.51 -2.92 4.38
CA SER A 71 9.02 -2.00 5.41
C SER A 71 9.97 -2.66 6.44
N GLY A 72 10.01 -4.00 6.51
CA GLY A 72 10.60 -4.72 7.63
C GLY A 72 12.07 -4.47 7.85
N LYS A 73 12.85 -4.38 6.77
CA LYS A 73 14.29 -4.12 6.86
C LYS A 73 14.59 -2.72 7.39
N GLU A 74 13.91 -1.69 6.88
CA GLU A 74 14.08 -0.30 7.31
C GLU A 74 13.66 -0.10 8.77
N LEU A 75 12.67 -0.87 9.23
CA LEU A 75 12.20 -0.85 10.62
C LEU A 75 12.97 -1.82 11.54
N GLY A 76 14.03 -2.47 11.05
CA GLY A 76 14.89 -3.36 11.83
C GLY A 76 14.19 -4.63 12.33
N ARG A 77 13.17 -5.13 11.62
CA ARG A 77 12.47 -6.39 11.93
C ARG A 77 13.26 -7.60 11.44
N ASP A 78 13.08 -8.74 12.10
CA ASP A 78 13.69 -10.01 11.69
C ASP A 78 12.93 -10.60 10.50
N MET A 79 13.51 -10.50 9.31
CA MET A 79 12.96 -11.02 8.05
C MET A 79 13.61 -12.36 7.64
N GLY A 80 14.44 -12.97 8.50
CA GLY A 80 15.23 -14.16 8.18
C GLY A 80 14.59 -15.49 8.58
N GLY A 81 13.39 -15.45 9.19
CA GLY A 81 12.68 -16.63 9.66
C GLY A 81 12.34 -17.62 8.53
N MET A 82 12.61 -18.91 8.75
CA MET A 82 12.16 -19.96 7.84
C MET A 82 10.67 -20.25 8.02
N PHE A 83 9.98 -20.66 6.96
CA PHE A 83 8.58 -21.08 7.03
C PHE A 83 8.35 -22.08 8.18
N GLY A 84 7.31 -21.83 8.99
CA GLY A 84 6.97 -22.63 10.17
C GLY A 84 7.76 -22.30 11.44
N SER A 85 8.78 -21.43 11.37
CA SER A 85 9.47 -20.94 12.58
C SER A 85 8.63 -19.90 13.34
N LYS A 86 8.96 -19.68 14.63
CA LYS A 86 8.28 -18.67 15.45
C LYS A 86 8.53 -17.24 14.96
N SER A 87 9.73 -16.93 14.47
CA SER A 87 10.04 -15.60 13.94
C SER A 87 9.29 -15.34 12.64
N TYR A 88 9.21 -16.34 11.76
CA TYR A 88 8.38 -16.28 10.55
C TYR A 88 6.90 -16.04 10.90
N ALA A 89 6.31 -16.85 11.78
CA ALA A 89 4.92 -16.68 12.19
C ALA A 89 4.64 -15.31 12.85
N PHE A 90 5.63 -14.73 13.54
CA PHE A 90 5.52 -13.40 14.12
C PHE A 90 5.52 -12.29 13.05
N GLU A 91 6.39 -12.37 12.05
CA GLU A 91 6.43 -11.39 10.95
C GLU A 91 5.19 -11.47 10.05
N GLU A 92 4.66 -12.68 9.79
CA GLU A 92 3.37 -12.84 9.10
C GLU A 92 2.21 -12.20 9.88
N LEU A 93 2.23 -12.29 11.22
CA LEU A 93 1.23 -11.63 12.06
C LEU A 93 1.36 -10.10 12.02
N VAL A 94 2.59 -9.59 11.94
CA VAL A 94 2.85 -8.16 11.73
C VAL A 94 2.32 -7.71 10.36
N ALA A 95 2.61 -8.48 9.31
CA ALA A 95 2.20 -8.18 7.95
C ALA A 95 0.68 -8.17 7.78
N GLU A 96 0.00 -9.16 8.34
CA GLU A 96 -1.47 -9.25 8.31
C GLU A 96 -2.13 -8.10 9.08
N MET A 97 -1.64 -7.75 10.28
CA MET A 97 -2.18 -6.61 11.01
C MET A 97 -1.92 -5.29 10.28
N GLY A 98 -0.72 -5.14 9.70
CA GLY A 98 -0.34 -3.93 8.97
C GLY A 98 -1.15 -3.75 7.70
N SER A 99 -1.50 -4.82 6.99
CA SER A 99 -2.37 -4.75 5.81
C SER A 99 -3.75 -4.20 6.16
N TYR A 100 -4.34 -4.64 7.28
CA TYR A 100 -5.62 -4.10 7.75
C TYR A 100 -5.52 -2.65 8.21
N PHE A 101 -4.44 -2.28 8.91
CA PHE A 101 -4.25 -0.91 9.38
C PHE A 101 -4.08 0.06 8.21
N ILE A 102 -3.23 -0.29 7.24
CA ILE A 102 -3.05 0.51 6.01
C ILE A 102 -4.34 0.52 5.19
N GLY A 103 -4.99 -0.63 5.04
CA GLY A 103 -6.25 -0.75 4.31
C GLY A 103 -7.34 0.15 4.90
N ALA A 104 -7.47 0.19 6.22
CA ALA A 104 -8.42 1.06 6.90
C ALA A 104 -8.15 2.56 6.65
N GLU A 105 -6.88 2.98 6.65
CA GLU A 105 -6.47 4.36 6.34
C GLU A 105 -6.75 4.74 4.87
N LEU A 106 -6.64 3.77 3.95
CA LEU A 106 -6.84 3.96 2.51
C LEU A 106 -8.28 3.66 2.06
N GLY A 107 -9.18 3.33 2.97
CA GLY A 107 -10.59 3.05 2.68
C GLY A 107 -10.83 1.71 1.98
N LEU A 108 -9.95 0.72 2.12
CA LEU A 108 -10.16 -0.63 1.61
C LEU A 108 -11.22 -1.35 2.46
N PRO A 109 -12.33 -1.83 1.86
CA PRO A 109 -13.30 -2.64 2.57
C PRO A 109 -12.69 -3.95 3.07
N TYR A 110 -13.18 -4.43 4.22
CA TYR A 110 -12.84 -5.76 4.68
C TYR A 110 -13.51 -6.82 3.79
N ASP A 111 -12.70 -7.59 3.07
CA ASP A 111 -13.16 -8.73 2.27
C ASP A 111 -12.61 -10.07 2.83
N PRO A 112 -13.45 -10.87 3.51
CA PRO A 112 -13.02 -12.16 4.05
C PRO A 112 -12.73 -13.22 2.97
N SER A 113 -13.09 -12.98 1.71
CA SER A 113 -12.91 -13.95 0.61
C SER A 113 -11.50 -13.95 -0.01
N GLY A 114 -10.68 -12.94 0.27
CA GLY A 114 -9.31 -12.84 -0.23
C GLY A 114 -8.29 -13.74 0.48
N HIS A 115 -8.69 -14.38 1.59
CA HIS A 115 -7.78 -15.09 2.46
C HIS A 115 -7.69 -16.58 2.15
N GLU A 116 -7.28 -16.91 0.94
CA GLU A 116 -6.94 -18.29 0.59
C GLU A 116 -5.66 -18.68 1.34
N ASN A 117 -5.77 -19.64 2.27
CA ASN A 117 -4.74 -20.19 3.20
C ASN A 117 -4.79 -19.72 4.67
N HIS A 118 -5.85 -19.04 5.12
CA HIS A 118 -6.05 -18.68 6.53
C HIS A 118 -5.75 -19.81 7.54
N ALA A 119 -6.07 -21.07 7.23
CA ALA A 119 -5.94 -22.18 8.18
C ALA A 119 -4.49 -22.43 8.65
N ALA A 120 -3.51 -22.43 7.74
CA ALA A 120 -2.11 -22.71 8.08
C ALA A 120 -1.49 -21.57 8.90
N TYR A 121 -1.82 -20.32 8.54
CA TYR A 121 -1.36 -19.14 9.26
C TYR A 121 -2.01 -19.03 10.64
N MET A 122 -3.33 -19.23 10.74
CA MET A 122 -4.05 -19.26 12.02
C MET A 122 -3.50 -20.34 12.97
N GLU A 123 -3.17 -21.53 12.48
CA GLU A 123 -2.57 -22.57 13.32
C GLU A 123 -1.19 -22.14 13.86
N SER A 124 -0.36 -21.55 13.00
CA SER A 124 0.96 -21.02 13.39
C SER A 124 0.85 -19.86 14.40
N TRP A 125 -0.12 -18.95 14.21
CA TRP A 125 -0.39 -17.84 15.12
C TRP A 125 -0.97 -18.33 16.45
N LEU A 126 -1.86 -19.32 16.44
CA LEU A 126 -2.36 -19.96 17.66
C LEU A 126 -1.23 -20.62 18.44
N GLY A 127 -0.29 -21.29 17.76
CA GLY A 127 0.92 -21.84 18.40
C GLY A 127 1.78 -20.75 19.04
N LEU A 128 2.02 -19.66 18.32
CA LEU A 128 2.75 -18.49 18.82
C LEU A 128 2.07 -17.89 20.05
N LEU A 129 0.77 -17.58 19.97
CA LEU A 129 -0.01 -16.92 21.02
C LEU A 129 -0.22 -17.79 22.26
N LYS A 130 -0.30 -19.12 22.10
CA LYS A 130 -0.27 -20.06 23.23
C LYS A 130 1.05 -20.01 23.97
N SER A 131 2.16 -19.86 23.23
CA SER A 131 3.51 -19.82 23.81
C SER A 131 3.90 -18.46 24.38
N ASP A 132 3.35 -17.38 23.83
CA ASP A 132 3.60 -16.01 24.27
C ASP A 132 2.36 -15.13 24.03
N LYS A 133 1.60 -14.87 25.11
CA LYS A 133 0.38 -14.05 25.07
C LYS A 133 0.66 -12.59 24.74
N ASN A 134 1.89 -12.12 24.92
CA ASN A 134 2.29 -10.74 24.60
C ASN A 134 2.73 -10.60 23.14
N ALA A 135 2.86 -11.69 22.38
CA ALA A 135 3.21 -11.64 20.97
C ALA A 135 2.22 -10.81 20.15
N ILE A 136 0.92 -10.88 20.48
CA ILE A 136 -0.12 -10.08 19.80
C ILE A 136 0.13 -8.57 19.92
N PHE A 137 0.50 -8.08 21.11
CA PHE A 137 0.74 -6.66 21.34
C PHE A 137 2.02 -6.19 20.65
N ARG A 138 3.06 -7.03 20.64
CA ARG A 138 4.30 -6.70 19.92
C ARG A 138 4.12 -6.74 18.41
N ALA A 139 3.33 -7.69 17.90
CA ALA A 139 2.99 -7.74 16.49
C ALA A 139 2.17 -6.52 16.07
N ALA A 140 1.14 -6.15 16.84
CA ALA A 140 0.37 -4.92 16.62
C ALA A 140 1.25 -3.65 16.67
N SER A 141 2.22 -3.58 17.59
CA SER A 141 3.18 -2.47 17.63
C SER A 141 4.09 -2.45 16.39
N GLY A 142 4.54 -3.62 15.91
CA GLY A 142 5.29 -3.73 14.66
C GLY A 142 4.47 -3.31 13.45
N ALA A 143 3.22 -3.73 13.39
CA ALA A 143 2.25 -3.38 12.35
C ALA A 143 1.98 -1.88 12.32
N SER A 144 1.69 -1.27 13.47
CA SER A 144 1.49 0.19 13.58
C SER A 144 2.70 0.97 13.07
N LYS A 145 3.93 0.56 13.42
CA LYS A 145 5.15 1.21 12.89
C LYS A 145 5.29 1.05 11.38
N ALA A 146 4.92 -0.11 10.84
CA ALA A 146 4.92 -0.36 9.40
C ALA A 146 3.88 0.51 8.68
N THR A 147 2.69 0.65 9.26
CA THR A 147 1.65 1.56 8.79
C THR A 147 2.15 2.99 8.77
N ASP A 148 2.69 3.49 9.88
CA ASP A 148 3.22 4.86 9.96
C ASP A 148 4.32 5.11 8.92
N PHE A 149 5.23 4.16 8.75
CA PHE A 149 6.30 4.24 7.75
C PHE A 149 5.76 4.35 6.33
N ASN A 150 4.90 3.42 5.93
CA ASN A 150 4.35 3.37 4.58
C ASN A 150 3.41 4.56 4.29
N MET A 151 2.53 4.90 5.24
CA MET A 151 1.63 6.06 5.12
C MET A 151 2.38 7.38 5.12
N GLY A 152 3.52 7.47 5.82
CA GLY A 152 4.42 8.62 5.76
C GLY A 152 4.90 8.87 4.33
N HIS A 153 5.42 7.84 3.65
CA HIS A 153 5.83 7.94 2.26
C HIS A 153 4.67 8.32 1.32
N PHE A 154 3.50 7.69 1.51
CA PHE A 154 2.30 8.03 0.74
C PHE A 154 1.88 9.49 0.90
N ASN A 155 1.76 9.97 2.14
CA ASN A 155 1.32 11.33 2.44
C ASN A 155 2.30 12.38 1.91
N GLU A 156 3.60 12.14 2.02
CA GLU A 156 4.63 13.02 1.46
C GLU A 156 4.53 13.08 -0.07
N HIS A 157 4.38 11.92 -0.73
CA HIS A 157 4.23 11.88 -2.18
C HIS A 157 2.95 12.58 -2.67
N LYS A 158 1.82 12.32 -2.00
CA LYS A 158 0.53 12.96 -2.31
C LYS A 158 0.65 14.49 -2.19
N LEU A 159 1.29 14.98 -1.14
CA LEU A 159 1.55 16.41 -0.95
C LEU A 159 2.47 17.02 -2.02
N GLU A 160 3.49 16.29 -2.46
CA GLU A 160 4.38 16.70 -3.55
C GLU A 160 3.61 16.86 -4.88
N LEU A 161 2.74 15.91 -5.20
CA LEU A 161 1.88 15.97 -6.38
C LEU A 161 0.92 17.16 -6.31
N GLU A 162 0.22 17.34 -5.19
CA GLU A 162 -0.70 18.46 -4.97
C GLU A 162 -0.01 19.82 -5.16
N LYS A 163 1.22 19.98 -4.63
CA LYS A 163 2.02 21.18 -4.84
C LYS A 163 2.41 21.38 -6.30
N SER A 164 2.79 20.31 -7.01
CA SER A 164 3.12 20.39 -8.44
C SER A 164 1.92 20.84 -9.27
N LEU A 165 0.75 20.22 -9.04
CA LEU A 165 -0.51 20.58 -9.70
C LEU A 165 -0.87 22.05 -9.45
N GLN A 166 -0.75 22.52 -8.21
CA GLN A 166 -1.01 23.90 -7.86
C GLN A 166 -0.06 24.88 -8.56
N ASN A 167 1.23 24.54 -8.66
CA ASN A 167 2.21 25.35 -9.37
C ASN A 167 1.89 25.44 -10.87
N ASP A 168 1.52 24.32 -11.51
CA ASP A 168 1.17 24.28 -12.92
C ASP A 168 -0.08 25.12 -13.23
N ILE A 169 -1.09 25.08 -12.36
CA ILE A 169 -2.29 25.92 -12.46
C ILE A 169 -1.91 27.41 -12.36
N VAL A 170 -1.07 27.78 -11.39
CA VAL A 170 -0.61 29.17 -11.21
C VAL A 170 0.18 29.65 -12.44
N ILE A 171 0.99 28.79 -13.05
CA ILE A 171 1.74 29.11 -14.28
C ILE A 171 0.76 29.32 -15.44
N ALA A 172 -0.18 28.39 -15.67
CA ALA A 172 -1.18 28.49 -16.74
C ALA A 172 -2.01 29.78 -16.62
N GLN A 173 -2.46 30.10 -15.41
CA GLN A 173 -3.21 31.33 -15.10
C GLN A 173 -2.38 32.62 -15.22
N LYS A 174 -1.05 32.57 -15.25
CA LYS A 174 -0.19 33.75 -15.52
C LYS A 174 0.11 33.94 -17.01
N ILE A 175 0.07 32.86 -17.79
CA ILE A 175 0.28 32.89 -19.24
C ILE A 175 -0.96 33.41 -19.98
N GLU A 176 -2.17 32.98 -19.60
CA GLU A 176 -3.43 33.45 -20.20
C GLU A 176 -3.65 34.99 -20.13
N PRO A 177 -3.38 35.69 -19.00
CA PRO A 177 -3.51 37.15 -18.92
C PRO A 177 -2.56 37.91 -19.84
N GLN A 178 -1.39 37.34 -20.19
CA GLN A 178 -0.44 38.01 -21.09
C GLN A 178 -0.88 37.95 -22.55
N GLN A 179 -1.49 36.85 -23.00
CA GLN A 179 -1.95 36.71 -24.39
C GLN A 179 -3.14 37.64 -24.73
N VAL A 180 -4.06 37.86 -23.79
CA VAL A 180 -5.19 38.80 -23.96
C VAL A 180 -4.71 40.26 -24.03
N ARG A 181 -3.61 40.59 -23.34
CA ARG A 181 -3.05 41.96 -23.34
C ARG A 181 -2.32 42.31 -24.64
N THR A 182 -1.65 41.33 -25.27
CA THR A 182 -0.99 41.54 -26.57
C THR A 182 -1.96 41.66 -27.74
N GLN A 183 -3.11 40.97 -27.74
CA GLN A 183 -4.10 41.12 -28.83
C GLN A 183 -4.83 42.48 -28.82
N LYS A 184 -5.03 43.10 -27.65
CA LYS A 184 -5.67 44.43 -27.57
C LYS A 184 -4.77 45.56 -28.11
N VAL A 185 -3.45 45.44 -28.06
CA VAL A 185 -2.52 46.48 -28.54
C VAL A 185 -2.38 46.44 -30.08
N VAL A 186 -2.51 45.28 -30.71
CA VAL A 186 -2.41 45.16 -32.18
C VAL A 186 -3.70 45.61 -32.89
N MET A 187 -4.85 45.63 -32.21
CA MET A 187 -6.13 46.10 -32.76
C MET A 187 -6.41 47.60 -32.57
N SER A 188 -5.47 48.37 -32.00
CA SER A 188 -5.63 49.81 -31.75
C SER A 188 -4.61 50.70 -32.49
N MET A 189 -3.96 50.17 -33.54
CA MET A 189 -3.22 50.91 -34.56
C MET A 189 -3.91 50.77 -35.92
#